data_AF-A0A6C2E109-F1
#
_entry.id   AF-A0A6C2E109-F1
#
_cell.length_a   1.000
_cell.length_b   1.000
_cell.length_c   1.000
_cell.angle_alpha   90.00
_cell.angle_beta   90.00
_cell.angle_gamma   90.00
#
_symmetry.space_group_name_H-M   'P 1'
#
loop_
_entity.id
_entity.type
_entity.pdbx_description
1 polymer ?
#
loop_
_entity_poly.entity_id
_entity_poly.type
_entity_poly.pdbx_seq_one_letter_code
_entity_poly.pdbx_strand_id
1 'polypeptide(L)'
;MGTQRINEAITAADLDRIVEMAWEDRTSFDTIYDQFGISESEVIKIMRKSMKRSSFLMWRERVSGRKTKHAKTSEAQRFRCSQQDKPKSR
;
A
#
# COMPACT_ATOMS: atom_id res chain seq x y z
N MET A 1 -2.31 12.14 -25.08
CA MET A 1 -2.69 12.84 -23.85
C MET A 1 -1.39 13.23 -23.17
N GLY A 2 -1.16 14.53 -22.97
CA GLY A 2 0.17 15.06 -22.63
C GLY A 2 0.63 14.66 -21.25
N THR A 3 1.74 13.90 -21.18
CA THR A 3 2.53 13.75 -19.96
C THR A 3 3.30 15.05 -19.76
N GLN A 4 2.65 16.02 -19.12
CA GLN A 4 3.20 17.34 -18.90
C GLN A 4 4.24 17.28 -17.77
N ARG A 5 5.50 17.38 -18.19
CA ARG A 5 6.70 17.93 -17.51
C ARG A 5 6.71 17.94 -15.98
N ILE A 6 7.74 17.34 -15.37
CA ILE A 6 8.27 17.82 -14.08
C ILE A 6 9.80 17.61 -13.97
N ASN A 7 10.55 18.65 -14.34
CA ASN A 7 11.90 18.92 -13.83
C ASN A 7 11.83 20.27 -13.09
N GLU A 8 10.87 20.41 -12.19
CA GLU A 8 10.69 21.61 -11.38
C GLU A 8 10.97 21.21 -9.93
N ALA A 9 11.71 22.05 -9.21
CA ALA A 9 12.00 21.83 -7.80
C ALA A 9 10.70 21.60 -7.02
N ILE A 10 10.62 20.53 -6.22
CA ILE A 10 9.46 20.21 -5.38
C ILE A 10 9.17 21.43 -4.49
N THR A 11 8.02 22.05 -4.70
CA THR A 11 7.61 23.23 -3.94
C THR A 11 6.97 22.82 -2.61
N ALA A 12 6.78 23.77 -1.69
CA ALA A 12 6.07 23.51 -0.44
C ALA A 12 4.61 23.06 -0.70
N ALA A 13 3.97 23.58 -1.74
CA ALA A 13 2.62 23.17 -2.13
C ALA A 13 2.57 21.71 -2.62
N ASP A 14 3.62 21.26 -3.33
CA ASP A 14 3.73 19.86 -3.74
C ASP A 14 3.91 18.94 -2.53
N LEU A 15 4.69 19.36 -1.52
CA LEU A 15 4.83 18.60 -0.27
C LEU A 15 3.49 18.43 0.45
N ASP A 16 2.69 19.50 0.56
CA ASP A 16 1.35 19.42 1.16
C ASP A 16 0.45 18.48 0.35
N ARG A 17 0.50 18.56 -0.99
CA ARG A 17 -0.24 17.67 -1.90
C ARG A 17 0.15 16.20 -1.71
N ILE A 18 1.44 15.92 -1.59
CA ILE A 18 1.97 14.56 -1.34
C ILE A 18 1.49 14.05 0.02
N VAL A 19 1.47 14.90 1.04
CA VAL A 19 0.98 14.54 2.39
C VAL A 19 -0.52 14.27 2.37
N GLU A 20 -1.33 15.09 1.67
CA GLU A 20 -2.76 14.86 1.45
C GLU A 20 -3.00 13.51 0.76
N MET A 21 -2.34 13.29 -0.38
CA MET A 21 -2.47 12.05 -1.15
C MET A 21 -2.02 10.82 -0.36
N ALA A 22 -0.94 10.93 0.41
CA ALA A 22 -0.44 9.84 1.24
C ALA A 22 -1.34 9.55 2.46
N TRP A 23 -2.17 10.53 2.87
CA TRP A 23 -3.20 10.34 3.91
C TRP A 23 -4.46 9.65 3.40
N GLU A 24 -4.78 9.78 2.12
CA GLU A 24 -5.85 9.01 1.49
C GLU A 24 -5.44 7.54 1.39
N ASP A 25 -6.12 6.67 2.14
CA ASP A 25 -5.89 5.21 2.16
C ASP A 25 -6.07 4.53 0.78
N ARG A 26 -6.44 5.28 -0.27
CA ARG A 26 -6.66 4.80 -1.64
C ARG A 26 -5.56 5.18 -2.62
N THR A 27 -4.61 6.04 -2.26
CA THR A 27 -3.54 6.44 -3.18
C THR A 27 -2.40 5.43 -3.10
N SER A 28 -2.09 4.79 -4.23
CA SER A 28 -0.92 3.91 -4.32
C SER A 28 0.35 4.77 -4.43
N PHE A 29 1.46 4.32 -3.83
CA PHE A 29 2.74 5.03 -3.98
C PHE A 29 3.17 5.18 -5.44
N ASP A 30 2.76 4.26 -6.30
CA ASP A 30 2.98 4.31 -7.76
C ASP A 30 2.35 5.57 -8.38
N THR A 31 1.14 5.92 -7.97
CA THR A 31 0.44 7.13 -8.44
C THR A 31 1.16 8.41 -8.02
N ILE A 32 1.78 8.41 -6.83
CA ILE A 32 2.57 9.53 -6.35
C ILE A 32 3.90 9.61 -7.12
N TYR A 33 4.49 8.47 -7.42
CA TYR A 33 5.71 8.37 -8.24
C TYR A 33 5.46 8.86 -9.68
N ASP A 34 4.36 8.47 -10.30
CA ASP A 34 4.00 8.92 -11.66
C ASP A 34 3.75 10.43 -11.74
N GLN A 35 3.17 11.02 -10.68
CA GLN A 35 2.83 12.45 -10.66
C GLN A 35 3.98 13.36 -10.22
N PHE A 36 4.77 12.94 -9.24
CA PHE A 36 5.80 13.77 -8.59
C PHE A 36 7.23 13.24 -8.79
N GLY A 37 7.40 12.03 -9.32
CA GLY A 37 8.71 11.38 -9.47
C GLY A 37 9.31 10.90 -8.15
N ILE A 38 8.52 10.86 -7.07
CA ILE A 38 9.02 10.61 -5.71
C ILE A 38 8.81 9.15 -5.33
N SER A 39 9.88 8.51 -4.89
CA SER A 39 9.85 7.11 -4.48
C SER A 39 9.07 6.91 -3.18
N GLU A 40 8.53 5.69 -2.95
CA GLU A 40 7.88 5.34 -1.67
C GLU A 40 8.76 5.70 -0.46
N SER A 41 10.07 5.43 -0.56
CA SER A 41 11.03 5.72 0.50
C SER A 41 11.09 7.21 0.85
N GLU A 42 10.97 8.10 -0.14
CA GLU A 42 10.95 9.54 0.06
C GLU A 42 9.62 10.02 0.63
N VAL A 43 8.48 9.49 0.15
CA VAL A 43 7.16 9.76 0.74
C VAL A 43 7.16 9.41 2.23
N ILE A 44 7.73 8.26 2.61
CA ILE A 44 7.85 7.85 4.01
C ILE A 44 8.70 8.86 4.81
N LYS A 45 9.79 9.37 4.23
CA LYS A 45 10.63 10.40 4.89
C LYS A 45 9.88 11.72 5.06
N ILE A 46 9.11 12.14 4.05
CA ILE A 46 8.27 13.34 4.10
C ILE A 46 7.21 13.19 5.19
N MET A 47 6.47 12.10 5.18
CA MET A 47 5.43 11.78 6.18
C MET A 47 6.02 11.73 7.60
N ARG A 48 7.22 11.16 7.78
CA ARG A 48 7.90 11.14 9.08
C ARG A 48 8.27 12.54 9.59
N LYS A 49 8.53 13.50 8.70
CA LYS A 49 8.84 14.89 9.05
C LYS A 49 7.60 15.75 9.25
N SER A 50 6.49 15.45 8.55
CA SER A 50 5.27 16.26 8.58
C SER A 50 4.38 16.01 9.80
N MET A 51 4.48 14.85 10.46
CA MET A 51 3.59 14.50 11.58
C MET A 51 4.32 13.95 12.82
N LYS A 52 3.57 13.92 13.93
CA LYS A 52 4.03 13.33 15.19
C LYS A 52 4.23 11.83 15.05
N ARG A 53 5.17 11.29 15.83
CA ARG A 53 5.56 9.88 15.82
C ARG A 53 4.36 8.91 15.98
N SER A 54 3.41 9.22 16.86
CA SER A 54 2.23 8.38 17.09
C SER A 54 1.32 8.31 15.85
N SER A 55 1.04 9.43 15.21
CA SER A 55 0.27 9.50 13.96
C SER A 55 0.96 8.77 12.82
N PHE A 56 2.29 8.90 12.73
CA PHE A 56 3.09 8.19 11.73
C PHE A 56 3.02 6.67 11.89
N LEU A 57 3.08 6.16 13.13
CA LEU A 57 2.95 4.71 13.39
C LEU A 57 1.58 4.18 12.94
N MET A 58 0.50 4.87 13.28
CA MET A 58 -0.85 4.49 12.84
C MET A 58 -1.01 4.51 11.32
N TRP A 59 -0.46 5.53 10.65
CA TRP A 59 -0.42 5.58 9.19
C TRP A 59 0.39 4.44 8.60
N ARG A 60 1.55 4.13 9.19
CA ARG A 60 2.42 3.03 8.72
C ARG A 60 1.74 1.67 8.86
N GLU A 61 1.00 1.44 9.95
CA GLU A 61 0.20 0.22 10.12
C GLU A 61 -0.88 0.09 9.05
N ARG A 62 -1.55 1.19 8.69
CA ARG A 62 -2.56 1.19 7.60
C ARG A 62 -1.93 0.88 6.24
N VAL A 63 -0.87 1.61 5.87
CA VAL A 63 -0.28 1.52 4.54
C VAL A 63 0.58 0.25 4.36
N SER A 64 1.24 -0.21 5.42
CA SER A 64 1.94 -1.50 5.43
C SER A 64 1.00 -2.70 5.56
N GLY A 65 -0.31 -2.46 5.77
CA GLY A 65 -1.34 -3.47 5.99
C GLY A 65 -1.61 -4.40 4.80
N ARG A 66 -0.96 -4.20 3.65
CA ARG A 66 -0.87 -5.20 2.58
C ARG A 66 0.05 -6.33 3.03
N LYS A 67 -0.42 -7.15 3.98
CA LYS A 67 0.07 -8.52 4.12
C LYS A 67 -0.09 -9.14 2.75
N THR A 68 1.05 -9.38 2.11
CA THR A 68 1.15 -10.19 0.91
C THR A 68 0.27 -11.42 1.13
N LYS A 69 -0.61 -11.69 0.16
CA LYS A 69 -1.53 -12.83 0.10
C LYS A 69 -0.81 -14.20 0.22
N HIS A 70 0.52 -14.21 0.34
CA HIS A 70 1.37 -15.39 0.45
C HIS A 70 2.41 -15.20 1.56
N ALA A 71 1.98 -15.26 2.82
CA ALA A 71 2.91 -15.45 3.94
C ALA A 71 2.32 -16.41 4.99
N LYS A 72 1.87 -17.58 4.52
CA LYS A 72 2.05 -18.90 5.15
C LYS A 72 1.08 -19.90 4.50
N THR A 73 1.64 -20.78 3.69
CA THR A 73 1.18 -22.17 3.61
C THR A 73 1.12 -22.72 5.03
N SER A 74 -0.07 -22.86 5.60
CA SER A 74 -0.28 -23.70 6.78
C SER A 74 -1.36 -24.70 6.42
N GLU A 75 -0.95 -25.96 6.40
CA GLU A 75 -1.65 -27.16 5.98
C GLU A 75 -2.76 -27.57 6.96
N ALA A 76 -3.68 -26.66 7.31
CA ALA A 76 -4.84 -26.96 8.15
C ALA A 76 -5.78 -25.77 8.02
N GLN A 77 -6.77 -25.76 7.16
CA GLN A 77 -7.99 -26.55 7.30
C GLN A 77 -8.58 -26.74 5.89
N ARG A 78 -8.22 -27.85 5.23
CA ARG A 78 -9.07 -28.35 4.14
C ARG A 78 -10.40 -28.71 4.78
N PHE A 79 -11.45 -27.93 4.55
CA PHE A 79 -12.82 -28.35 4.80
C PHE A 79 -13.07 -29.58 3.92
N ARG A 80 -12.80 -30.78 4.46
CA ARG A 80 -13.24 -32.04 3.85
C ARG A 80 -14.74 -32.12 4.10
N CYS A 81 -15.53 -32.06 3.03
CA CYS A 81 -16.94 -32.41 3.11
C CYS A 81 -17.04 -33.93 3.32
N SER A 82 -17.76 -34.37 4.35
CA SER A 82 -17.91 -35.79 4.72
C SER A 82 -18.57 -36.66 3.64
N GLN A 83 -19.09 -36.05 2.57
CA GLN A 83 -19.77 -36.75 1.47
C GLN A 83 -18.84 -37.16 0.31
N GLN A 84 -17.51 -36.94 0.41
CA GLN A 84 -16.57 -37.24 -0.68
C GLN A 84 -16.16 -38.72 -0.80
N ASP A 85 -16.52 -39.58 0.16
CA ASP A 85 -16.34 -41.03 0.04
C ASP A 85 -17.70 -41.69 -0.26
N LYS A 86 -18.09 -41.70 -1.53
CA LYS A 86 -19.03 -42.70 -2.03
C LYS A 86 -18.23 -43.74 -2.82
N PRO A 87 -18.11 -44.98 -2.36
CA PRO A 87 -17.57 -46.05 -3.20
C PRO A 87 -18.49 -46.21 -4.41
N LYS A 88 -17.95 -46.05 -5.62
CA LYS A 88 -18.67 -46.46 -6.84
C LYS A 88 -18.87 -47.97 -6.79
N SER A 89 -20.12 -48.39 -6.84
CA SER A 89 -20.50 -49.78 -7.02
C SER A 89 -19.86 -50.36 -8.29
N ARG A 90 -19.31 -51.56 -8.18
CA ARG A 90 -19.26 -52.54 -9.26
C ARG A 90 -19.60 -53.90 -8.70
#